data_AF-A0AA37GHK8-F1
#
_entry.id   AF-A0AA37GHK8-F1
#
_cell.length_a   1.000
_cell.length_b   1.000
_cell.length_c   1.000
_cell.angle_alpha   90.00
_cell.angle_beta   90.00
_cell.angle_gamma   90.00
#
_symmetry.space_group_name_H-M   'P 1'
#
loop_
_entity.id
_entity.type
_entity.pdbx_description
1 polymer ?
#
loop_
_entity_poly.entity_id
_entity_poly.type
_entity_poly.pdbx_seq_one_letter_code
_entity_poly.pdbx_strand_id
1 'polypeptide(L)'
;MSETKSVAIVGEYRVTVFDRYRYDETNYAPDLDGITQAASVDHNKIFRASYGTKLHYQRLAMESRAAWEKINENRRQEEDERDQSSLFNGCGMLRVQPTADLDPLERETLSNFERDCLRYTQFVKSDSADRKRAAELGWDAKLLDFEIPQALPVQTYEAVLDSLAGFTKCSEACAYFYKLALRQGVTFHFGPEKGAFDSIIEESLSASGQKKAVGVKTKDGVSHKADVVVIAAGSFSTQLLPDLSYHLESSAGSVVTFKVNKNDSALWDKYSPERFPVIAWRSAPRNPIGKDTGSVYVLPRTTEGLIKIGFRGIKVHPPVLWHRWKLIRTPSLPTFNSPLLRQASSKKGNGRFLCHPRTAA
;
A
#
# COMPACT_ATOMS: atom_id res chain seq x y z
N MET A 1 -41.76 13.21 20.66
CA MET A 1 -40.56 12.82 21.44
C MET A 1 -39.41 12.74 20.45
N SER A 2 -38.58 13.78 20.43
CA SER A 2 -37.43 13.91 19.51
C SER A 2 -36.25 13.14 20.12
N GLU A 3 -35.99 11.93 19.64
CA GLU A 3 -34.72 11.24 19.92
C GLU A 3 -33.61 11.97 19.18
N THR A 4 -32.99 12.94 19.84
CA THR A 4 -31.72 13.51 19.44
C THR A 4 -30.66 12.42 19.65
N LYS A 5 -30.48 11.55 18.65
CA LYS A 5 -29.36 10.60 18.63
C LYS A 5 -28.09 11.43 18.68
N SER A 6 -27.41 11.35 19.82
CA SER A 6 -26.11 11.97 20.11
C SER A 6 -25.18 11.75 18.92
N VAL A 7 -24.85 12.84 18.21
CA VAL A 7 -23.84 12.76 17.15
C VAL A 7 -22.51 13.16 17.75
N ALA A 8 -21.53 12.27 17.66
CA ALA A 8 -20.23 12.48 18.25
C ALA A 8 -19.34 13.41 17.38
N ILE A 9 -18.47 14.17 18.05
CA ILE A 9 -17.65 15.25 17.49
C ILE A 9 -16.17 14.84 17.61
N VAL A 10 -15.45 14.84 16.49
CA VAL A 10 -14.00 14.64 16.41
C VAL A 10 -13.35 16.02 16.30
N GLY A 11 -12.76 16.51 17.40
CA GLY A 11 -12.28 17.90 17.47
C GLY A 11 -13.45 18.89 17.39
N GLU A 12 -13.52 19.70 16.34
CA GLU A 12 -14.65 20.61 16.06
C GLU A 12 -15.59 20.07 14.97
N TYR A 13 -15.31 18.87 14.43
CA TYR A 13 -16.01 18.33 13.27
C TYR A 13 -16.89 17.14 13.60
N ARG A 14 -18.02 17.04 12.93
CA ARG A 14 -18.90 15.88 12.99
C ARG A 14 -18.62 14.99 11.78
N VAL A 15 -18.04 13.81 12.02
CA VAL A 15 -17.59 12.93 10.94
C VAL A 15 -18.47 11.69 10.86
N THR A 16 -19.01 11.44 9.66
CA THR A 16 -19.80 10.26 9.34
C THR A 16 -19.20 9.53 8.14
N VAL A 17 -19.06 8.21 8.23
CA VAL A 17 -18.53 7.34 7.19
C VAL A 17 -19.61 6.36 6.73
N PHE A 18 -19.73 6.18 5.42
CA PHE A 18 -20.67 5.27 4.78
C PHE A 18 -19.90 4.20 4.00
N ASP A 19 -20.20 2.93 4.24
CA ASP A 19 -19.68 1.83 3.41
C ASP A 19 -20.75 0.74 3.22
N ARG A 20 -20.81 0.16 2.02
CA ARG A 20 -21.79 -0.88 1.70
C ARG A 20 -21.51 -2.22 2.38
N TYR A 21 -20.30 -2.45 2.88
CA TYR A 21 -19.92 -3.70 3.52
C TYR A 21 -20.09 -3.63 5.05
N ARG A 22 -20.39 -4.78 5.67
CA ARG A 22 -20.63 -4.92 7.12
C ARG A 22 -19.32 -5.10 7.90
N TYR A 23 -18.44 -4.11 7.86
CA TYR A 23 -17.14 -4.21 8.56
C TYR A 23 -17.25 -4.23 10.09
N ASP A 24 -18.36 -3.74 10.63
CA ASP A 24 -18.76 -3.92 12.03
C ASP A 24 -18.95 -5.38 12.42
N GLU A 25 -19.34 -6.24 11.46
CA GLU A 25 -19.55 -7.68 11.68
C GLU A 25 -18.34 -8.50 11.24
N THR A 26 -17.76 -8.17 10.08
CA THR A 26 -16.68 -8.97 9.49
C THR A 26 -15.30 -8.63 10.03
N ASN A 27 -15.15 -7.50 10.73
CA ASN A 27 -13.87 -7.02 11.23
C ASN A 27 -12.80 -6.95 10.12
N TYR A 28 -13.22 -6.58 8.91
CA TYR A 28 -12.40 -6.55 7.69
C TYR A 28 -11.79 -7.91 7.29
N ALA A 29 -12.25 -9.03 7.84
CA ALA A 29 -11.73 -10.34 7.50
C ALA A 29 -11.97 -10.66 6.01
N PRO A 30 -10.98 -11.25 5.30
CA PRO A 30 -11.19 -11.73 3.94
C PRO A 30 -12.26 -12.83 3.90
N ASP A 31 -13.23 -12.67 3.02
CA ASP A 31 -14.23 -13.72 2.75
C ASP A 31 -13.76 -14.65 1.63
N LEU A 32 -14.16 -15.92 1.70
CA LEU A 32 -13.76 -16.95 0.74
C LEU A 32 -14.49 -16.80 -0.61
N ASP A 33 -15.66 -16.17 -0.60
CA ASP A 33 -16.52 -16.03 -1.78
C ASP A 33 -16.14 -14.82 -2.66
N GLY A 34 -15.20 -13.98 -2.19
CA GLY A 34 -14.72 -12.78 -2.89
C GLY A 34 -15.78 -11.68 -3.01
N ILE A 35 -16.79 -11.67 -2.13
CA ILE A 35 -17.90 -10.71 -2.15
C ILE A 35 -17.41 -9.32 -1.75
N THR A 36 -16.48 -9.24 -0.79
CA THR A 36 -15.93 -7.96 -0.35
C THR A 36 -14.83 -7.48 -1.30
N GLN A 37 -15.06 -6.34 -1.93
CA GLN A 37 -14.17 -5.84 -3.01
C GLN A 37 -13.16 -4.79 -2.55
N ALA A 38 -13.08 -4.48 -1.26
CA ALA A 38 -12.10 -3.52 -0.76
C ALA A 38 -10.68 -4.11 -0.85
N ALA A 39 -9.78 -3.39 -1.51
CA ALA A 39 -8.40 -3.86 -1.72
C ALA A 39 -7.60 -4.08 -0.42
N SER A 40 -8.05 -3.48 0.68
CA SER A 40 -7.47 -3.62 2.02
C SER A 40 -8.00 -4.81 2.82
N VAL A 41 -9.08 -5.46 2.36
CA VAL A 41 -9.59 -6.71 2.93
C VAL A 41 -8.70 -7.84 2.43
N ASP A 42 -7.64 -8.08 3.19
CA ASP A 42 -6.53 -8.97 2.86
C ASP A 42 -5.79 -9.30 4.16
N HIS A 43 -5.13 -10.45 4.25
CA HIS A 43 -4.40 -10.83 5.48
C HIS A 43 -3.19 -9.95 5.73
N ASN A 44 -2.49 -9.55 4.66
CA ASN A 44 -1.27 -8.77 4.77
C ASN A 44 -0.98 -7.92 3.52
N LYS A 45 -0.22 -6.83 3.63
CA LYS A 45 0.29 -6.07 2.47
C LYS A 45 1.76 -5.76 2.64
N ILE A 46 2.47 -5.72 1.51
CA ILE A 46 3.88 -5.34 1.50
C ILE A 46 4.02 -3.89 1.94
N PHE A 47 4.95 -3.68 2.85
CA PHE A 47 5.45 -2.38 3.23
C PHE A 47 6.92 -2.29 2.78
N ARG A 48 7.29 -1.20 2.09
CA ARG A 48 8.68 -0.95 1.68
C ARG A 48 8.95 0.54 1.49
N ALA A 49 10.21 0.94 1.63
CA ALA A 49 10.67 2.30 1.30
C ALA A 49 11.52 2.35 0.01
N SER A 50 11.90 1.20 -0.54
CA SER A 50 12.72 1.09 -1.75
C SER A 50 11.93 1.43 -3.03
N TYR A 51 11.79 2.72 -3.36
CA TYR A 51 11.05 3.23 -4.53
C TYR A 51 11.95 3.69 -5.70
N GLY A 52 13.23 3.32 -5.71
CA GLY A 52 14.17 3.68 -6.76
C GLY A 52 14.32 5.18 -6.90
N THR A 53 14.01 5.72 -8.08
CA THR A 53 14.18 7.16 -8.37
C THR A 53 13.10 8.05 -7.74
N LYS A 54 12.07 7.49 -7.11
CA LYS A 54 10.95 8.26 -6.52
C LYS A 54 11.18 8.58 -5.04
N LEU A 55 12.13 9.48 -4.77
CA LEU A 55 12.56 9.85 -3.41
C LEU A 55 11.42 10.35 -2.50
N HIS A 56 10.42 11.03 -3.05
CA HIS A 56 9.26 11.47 -2.25
C HIS A 56 8.47 10.27 -1.69
N TYR A 57 8.27 9.20 -2.47
CA TYR A 57 7.62 7.98 -1.96
C TYR A 57 8.49 7.26 -0.95
N GLN A 58 9.82 7.25 -1.12
CA GLN A 58 10.74 6.70 -0.12
C GLN A 58 10.58 7.43 1.22
N ARG A 59 10.62 8.76 1.22
CA ARG A 59 10.49 9.57 2.44
C ARG A 59 9.13 9.42 3.11
N LEU A 60 8.04 9.48 2.33
CA LEU A 60 6.68 9.22 2.84
C LEU A 60 6.56 7.82 3.44
N ALA A 61 7.19 6.82 2.82
CA ALA A 61 7.23 5.47 3.39
C ALA A 61 8.02 5.43 4.69
N MET A 62 9.15 6.13 4.81
CA MET A 62 9.91 6.20 6.07
C MET A 62 9.13 6.89 7.19
N GLU A 63 8.39 7.96 6.91
CA GLU A 63 7.47 8.58 7.88
C GLU A 63 6.36 7.61 8.30
N SER A 64 5.77 6.91 7.32
CA SER A 64 4.76 5.87 7.58
C SER A 64 5.31 4.73 8.42
N ARG A 65 6.58 4.34 8.19
CA ARG A 65 7.28 3.29 8.94
C ARG A 65 7.34 3.65 10.42
N ALA A 66 7.80 4.86 10.73
CA ALA A 66 7.91 5.35 12.09
C ALA A 66 6.54 5.37 12.79
N ALA A 67 5.48 5.76 12.08
CA ALA A 67 4.12 5.71 12.60
C ALA A 67 3.66 4.28 12.92
N TRP A 68 3.92 3.31 12.04
CA TRP A 68 3.60 1.89 12.28
C TRP A 68 4.36 1.31 13.47
N GLU A 69 5.64 1.62 13.60
CA GLU A 69 6.46 1.17 14.73
C GLU A 69 5.95 1.74 16.05
N LYS A 70 5.57 3.02 16.06
CA LYS A 70 4.96 3.66 17.23
C LYS A 70 3.61 3.03 17.61
N ILE A 71 2.77 2.70 16.62
CA ILE A 71 1.51 1.98 16.87
C ILE A 71 1.79 0.62 17.51
N ASN A 72 2.76 -0.13 16.99
CA ASN A 72 3.15 -1.42 17.57
C ASN A 72 3.70 -1.25 19.00
N GLU A 73 4.47 -0.19 19.27
CA GLU A 73 4.99 0.11 20.62
C GLU A 73 3.86 0.39 21.61
N ASN A 74 2.95 1.30 21.27
CA ASN A 74 1.80 1.62 22.11
C ASN A 74 0.95 0.37 22.41
N ARG A 75 0.68 -0.47 21.39
CA ARG A 75 -0.09 -1.71 21.54
C ARG A 75 0.57 -2.73 22.47
N ARG A 76 1.90 -2.75 22.56
CA ARG A 76 2.62 -3.62 23.52
C ARG A 76 2.51 -3.11 24.96
N GLN A 77 2.27 -1.82 25.15
CA GLN A 77 2.11 -1.20 26.47
C GLN A 77 0.67 -1.29 26.99
N GLU A 78 -0.31 -1.39 26.10
CA GLU A 78 -1.71 -1.62 26.47
C GLU A 78 -1.90 -3.09 26.95
N GLU A 79 -2.21 -3.31 28.23
CA GLU A 79 -2.29 -4.61 28.92
C GLU A 79 -3.40 -5.58 28.45
N ASP A 80 -4.07 -5.34 27.32
CA ASP A 80 -5.05 -6.28 26.77
C ASP A 80 -4.33 -7.37 25.95
N GLU A 81 -4.01 -8.49 26.60
CA GLU A 81 -3.31 -9.65 26.01
C GLU A 81 -3.92 -10.13 24.68
N ARG A 82 -5.21 -9.87 24.45
CA ARG A 82 -5.92 -10.31 23.23
C ARG A 82 -5.58 -9.49 21.99
N ASP A 83 -4.93 -8.32 22.12
CA ASP A 83 -4.68 -7.39 21.01
C ASP A 83 -3.20 -6.97 20.86
N GLN A 84 -2.25 -7.76 21.37
CA GLN A 84 -0.80 -7.42 21.36
C GLN A 84 -0.05 -7.78 20.07
N SER A 85 -0.75 -8.32 19.08
CA SER A 85 -0.17 -8.63 17.78
C SER A 85 0.28 -7.34 17.07
N SER A 86 1.57 -7.29 16.68
CA SER A 86 2.13 -6.19 15.88
C SER A 86 1.40 -6.09 14.53
N LEU A 87 0.86 -4.91 14.23
CA LEU A 87 0.19 -4.61 12.97
C LEU A 87 1.17 -4.48 11.81
N PHE A 88 2.40 -4.06 12.10
CA PHE A 88 3.51 -4.07 11.16
C PHE A 88 4.57 -5.08 11.60
N ASN A 89 4.99 -5.94 10.68
CA ASN A 89 6.10 -6.86 10.89
C ASN A 89 7.27 -6.46 9.96
N GLY A 90 8.37 -6.01 10.57
CA GLY A 90 9.59 -5.64 9.87
C GLY A 90 10.45 -6.85 9.50
N CYS A 91 9.88 -7.86 8.84
CA CYS A 91 10.60 -9.07 8.46
C CYS A 91 11.62 -8.86 7.33
N GLY A 92 11.77 -7.64 6.82
CA GLY A 92 12.57 -7.32 5.65
C GLY A 92 11.92 -7.72 4.33
N MET A 93 12.52 -7.25 3.24
CA MET A 93 12.12 -7.57 1.88
C MET A 93 13.32 -7.91 1.00
N LEU A 94 13.30 -9.08 0.39
CA LEU A 94 14.28 -9.53 -0.59
C LEU A 94 13.81 -9.15 -2.01
N ARG A 95 14.56 -8.27 -2.66
CA ARG A 95 14.33 -7.83 -4.05
C ARG A 95 15.20 -8.62 -5.00
N VAL A 96 14.63 -9.67 -5.58
CA VAL A 96 15.32 -10.58 -6.50
C VAL A 96 15.32 -9.98 -7.90
N GLN A 97 16.51 -9.89 -8.48
CA GLN A 97 16.78 -9.37 -9.82
C GLN A 97 16.50 -10.45 -10.89
N PRO A 98 16.26 -10.06 -12.15
CA PRO A 98 16.08 -11.02 -13.24
C PRO A 98 17.40 -11.55 -13.82
N THR A 99 18.56 -11.16 -13.27
CA THR A 99 19.90 -11.56 -13.71
C THR A 99 20.81 -11.82 -12.50
N ALA A 100 22.03 -12.30 -12.75
CA ALA A 100 23.08 -12.46 -11.74
C ALA A 100 23.73 -11.13 -11.30
N ASP A 101 23.26 -9.99 -11.82
CA ASP A 101 23.82 -8.67 -11.58
C ASP A 101 22.74 -7.68 -11.11
N LEU A 102 23.15 -6.68 -10.32
CA LEU A 102 22.26 -5.56 -9.98
C LEU A 102 21.97 -4.72 -11.24
N ASP A 103 20.68 -4.55 -11.52
CA ASP A 103 20.24 -3.65 -12.59
C ASP A 103 20.49 -2.17 -12.23
N PRO A 104 20.45 -1.25 -13.23
CA PRO A 104 20.71 0.17 -12.97
C PRO A 104 19.73 0.81 -11.97
N LEU A 105 18.48 0.36 -11.91
CA LEU A 105 17.46 0.90 -11.02
C LEU A 105 17.71 0.48 -9.56
N GLU A 106 18.14 -0.75 -9.33
CA GLU A 106 18.51 -1.26 -8.01
C GLU A 106 19.79 -0.57 -7.52
N ARG A 107 20.78 -0.33 -8.39
CA ARG A 107 21.97 0.46 -8.05
C ARG A 107 21.60 1.90 -7.66
N GLU A 108 20.71 2.54 -8.41
CA GLU A 108 20.19 3.87 -8.06
C GLU A 108 19.40 3.83 -6.74
N THR A 109 18.65 2.77 -6.47
CA THR A 109 17.97 2.58 -5.18
C THR A 109 18.99 2.55 -4.04
N LEU A 110 20.07 1.78 -4.17
CA LEU A 110 21.14 1.73 -3.16
C LEU A 110 21.83 3.09 -2.96
N SER A 111 22.13 3.79 -4.05
CA SER A 111 22.67 5.16 -3.99
C SER A 111 21.74 6.12 -3.26
N ASN A 112 20.42 5.93 -3.36
CA ASN A 112 19.43 6.78 -2.69
C ASN A 112 19.37 6.52 -1.20
N PHE A 113 19.49 5.25 -0.80
CA PHE A 113 19.65 4.91 0.60
C PHE A 113 20.96 5.45 1.16
N GLU A 114 22.06 5.42 0.39
CA GLU A 114 23.33 6.07 0.80
C GLU A 114 23.14 7.58 1.01
N ARG A 115 22.47 8.27 0.08
CA ARG A 115 22.19 9.72 0.18
C ARG A 115 21.37 10.10 1.40
N ASP A 116 20.49 9.22 1.86
CA ASP A 116 19.69 9.41 3.07
C ASP A 116 20.39 8.83 4.33
N CYS A 117 21.68 8.47 4.26
CA CYS A 117 22.47 7.78 5.30
C CYS A 117 21.83 6.47 5.80
N LEU A 118 21.11 5.74 4.94
CA LEU A 118 20.39 4.47 5.23
C LEU A 118 21.01 3.24 4.56
N ARG A 119 22.14 3.34 3.84
CA ARG A 119 22.75 2.21 3.12
C ARG A 119 23.04 0.98 3.99
N TYR A 120 23.33 1.21 5.27
CA TYR A 120 23.60 0.15 6.26
C TYR A 120 22.42 -0.83 6.44
N THR A 121 21.20 -0.42 6.06
CA THR A 121 19.96 -1.22 6.13
C THR A 121 19.72 -2.10 4.90
N GLN A 122 20.51 -1.91 3.85
CA GLN A 122 20.43 -2.66 2.60
C GLN A 122 21.57 -3.69 2.56
N PHE A 123 21.30 -4.90 2.09
CA PHE A 123 22.29 -5.99 2.01
C PHE A 123 22.28 -6.59 0.61
N VAL A 124 23.32 -6.30 -0.17
CA VAL A 124 23.55 -6.89 -1.49
C VAL A 124 24.08 -8.30 -1.30
N LYS A 125 23.46 -9.29 -1.94
CA LYS A 125 23.74 -10.71 -1.71
C LYS A 125 25.17 -11.11 -2.12
N SER A 126 25.70 -10.55 -3.20
CA SER A 126 27.06 -10.81 -3.69
C SER A 126 28.16 -10.02 -2.97
N ASP A 127 27.81 -8.99 -2.19
CA ASP A 127 28.78 -8.14 -1.51
C ASP A 127 29.19 -8.76 -0.16
N SER A 128 30.48 -9.08 -0.02
CA SER A 128 31.00 -9.78 1.15
C SER A 128 30.92 -8.96 2.45
N ALA A 129 31.02 -7.63 2.36
CA ALA A 129 30.88 -6.74 3.51
C ALA A 129 29.42 -6.66 3.96
N ASP A 130 28.48 -6.62 3.01
CA ASP A 130 27.05 -6.70 3.31
C ASP A 130 26.65 -8.07 3.87
N ARG A 131 27.21 -9.18 3.38
CA ARG A 131 26.99 -10.52 3.97
C ARG A 131 27.47 -10.60 5.39
N LYS A 132 28.68 -10.10 5.67
CA LYS A 132 29.21 -10.03 7.03
C LYS A 132 28.30 -9.20 7.94
N ARG A 133 27.90 -8.00 7.49
CA ARG A 133 27.00 -7.12 8.25
C ARG A 133 25.62 -7.76 8.46
N ALA A 134 25.09 -8.47 7.47
CA ALA A 134 23.84 -9.20 7.59
C ALA A 134 23.93 -10.31 8.65
N ALA A 135 25.04 -11.06 8.69
CA ALA A 135 25.25 -12.09 9.71
C ALA A 135 25.34 -11.49 11.12
N GLU A 136 26.10 -10.40 11.30
CA GLU A 136 26.23 -9.69 12.57
C GLU A 136 24.89 -9.15 13.08
N LEU A 137 24.01 -8.72 12.17
CA LEU A 137 22.70 -8.16 12.49
C LEU A 137 21.53 -9.18 12.45
N GLY A 138 21.82 -10.47 12.23
CA GLY A 138 20.81 -11.54 12.21
C GLY A 138 19.93 -11.61 10.95
N TRP A 139 20.37 -11.02 9.84
CA TRP A 139 19.65 -10.98 8.56
C TRP A 139 20.09 -12.04 7.55
N ASP A 140 21.25 -12.68 7.73
CA ASP A 140 21.86 -13.56 6.71
C ASP A 140 20.94 -14.72 6.28
N ALA A 141 20.16 -15.30 7.20
CA ALA A 141 19.20 -16.36 6.88
C ALA A 141 18.10 -15.94 5.88
N LYS A 142 17.91 -14.64 5.66
CA LYS A 142 16.92 -14.07 4.72
C LYS A 142 17.52 -13.69 3.37
N LEU A 143 18.83 -13.80 3.19
CA LEU A 143 19.50 -13.66 1.89
C LEU A 143 19.41 -14.99 1.13
N LEU A 144 18.21 -15.28 0.65
CA LEU A 144 17.89 -16.53 -0.04
C LEU A 144 18.55 -16.59 -1.43
N ASP A 145 18.97 -17.79 -1.80
CA ASP A 145 19.51 -18.08 -3.14
C ASP A 145 18.44 -18.66 -4.07
N PHE A 146 18.39 -18.12 -5.28
CA PHE A 146 17.56 -18.60 -6.37
C PHE A 146 18.45 -18.90 -7.57
N GLU A 147 18.56 -20.15 -7.97
CA GLU A 147 19.35 -20.54 -9.14
C GLU A 147 18.74 -20.00 -10.43
N ILE A 148 19.60 -19.56 -11.35
CA ILE A 148 19.21 -19.19 -12.71
C ILE A 148 19.05 -20.49 -13.50
N PRO A 149 17.86 -20.81 -14.01
CA PRO A 149 17.65 -22.03 -14.75
C PRO A 149 18.63 -22.15 -15.93
N GLN A 150 19.27 -23.31 -16.05
CA GLN A 150 20.15 -23.66 -17.19
C GLN A 150 21.43 -22.81 -17.32
N ALA A 151 21.78 -21.99 -16.32
CA ALA A 151 23.04 -21.25 -16.33
C ALA A 151 24.24 -22.22 -16.18
N LEU A 152 25.24 -22.06 -17.04
CA LEU A 152 26.51 -22.77 -16.99
C LEU A 152 27.67 -21.74 -17.05
N PRO A 153 28.51 -21.62 -16.00
CA PRO A 153 28.43 -22.32 -14.70
C PRO A 153 27.16 -21.95 -13.92
N VAL A 154 26.82 -22.76 -12.91
CA VAL A 154 25.68 -22.52 -12.01
C VAL A 154 25.81 -21.11 -11.42
N GLN A 155 24.76 -20.32 -11.60
CA GLN A 155 24.65 -18.96 -11.10
C GLN A 155 23.32 -18.79 -10.37
N THR A 156 23.27 -17.79 -9.50
CA THR A 156 22.06 -17.41 -8.79
C THR A 156 21.67 -15.99 -9.17
N TYR A 157 20.37 -15.70 -9.13
CA TYR A 157 19.88 -14.34 -9.28
C TYR A 157 20.46 -13.45 -8.20
N GLU A 158 20.85 -12.24 -8.58
CA GLU A 158 21.26 -11.22 -7.63
C GLU A 158 20.07 -10.77 -6.80
N ALA A 159 20.33 -10.34 -5.56
CA ALA A 159 19.28 -9.83 -4.70
C ALA A 159 19.79 -8.76 -3.72
N VAL A 160 18.86 -7.90 -3.29
CA VAL A 160 19.08 -6.98 -2.17
C VAL A 160 18.03 -7.22 -1.10
N LEU A 161 18.48 -7.49 0.12
CA LEU A 161 17.62 -7.53 1.30
C LEU A 161 17.53 -6.13 1.92
N ASP A 162 16.31 -5.65 2.11
CA ASP A 162 16.00 -4.38 2.77
C ASP A 162 15.37 -4.65 4.14
N SER A 163 16.12 -4.34 5.19
CA SER A 163 15.69 -4.56 6.58
C SER A 163 14.65 -3.56 7.08
N LEU A 164 14.40 -2.45 6.35
CA LEU A 164 13.36 -1.48 6.72
C LEU A 164 11.98 -1.86 6.19
N ALA A 165 11.92 -2.88 5.34
CA ALA A 165 10.69 -3.36 4.73
C ALA A 165 10.05 -4.51 5.53
N GLY A 166 8.90 -4.97 5.05
CA GLY A 166 8.17 -6.08 5.65
C GLY A 166 6.73 -6.08 5.20
N PHE A 167 5.80 -6.33 6.12
CA PHE A 167 4.38 -6.30 5.80
C PHE A 167 3.53 -5.73 6.93
N THR A 168 2.36 -5.21 6.56
CA THR A 168 1.30 -4.87 7.51
C THR A 168 0.22 -5.94 7.50
N LYS A 169 -0.41 -6.20 8.63
CA LYS A 169 -1.58 -7.06 8.77
C LYS A 169 -2.83 -6.24 8.46
N CYS A 170 -3.15 -6.07 7.18
CA CYS A 170 -4.03 -4.99 6.74
C CYS A 170 -5.49 -5.11 7.23
N SER A 171 -6.10 -6.30 7.26
CA SER A 171 -7.44 -6.46 7.86
C SER A 171 -7.44 -6.11 9.35
N GLU A 172 -6.47 -6.62 10.12
CA GLU A 172 -6.30 -6.26 11.54
C GLU A 172 -6.07 -4.75 11.72
N ALA A 173 -5.29 -4.14 10.84
CA ALA A 173 -5.02 -2.71 10.90
C ALA A 173 -6.25 -1.86 10.54
N CYS A 174 -7.04 -2.26 9.54
CA CYS A 174 -8.31 -1.60 9.22
C CYS A 174 -9.28 -1.66 10.41
N ALA A 175 -9.41 -2.84 11.03
CA ALA A 175 -10.19 -3.01 12.25
C ALA A 175 -9.68 -2.14 13.41
N TYR A 176 -8.37 -2.06 13.60
CA TYR A 176 -7.74 -1.20 14.61
C TYR A 176 -8.09 0.27 14.39
N PHE A 177 -7.91 0.79 13.17
CA PHE A 177 -8.23 2.19 12.86
C PHE A 177 -9.73 2.48 12.90
N TYR A 178 -10.58 1.52 12.56
CA TYR A 178 -12.02 1.63 12.76
C TYR A 178 -12.37 1.81 14.24
N LYS A 179 -11.83 0.95 15.13
CA LYS A 179 -12.03 1.07 16.58
C LYS A 179 -11.47 2.38 17.14
N LEU A 180 -10.32 2.82 16.65
CA LEU A 180 -9.73 4.10 17.02
C LEU A 180 -10.63 5.27 16.61
N ALA A 181 -11.17 5.25 15.39
CA ALA A 181 -12.10 6.26 14.90
C ALA A 181 -13.40 6.30 15.71
N LEU A 182 -13.95 5.14 16.09
CA LEU A 182 -15.11 5.07 16.99
C LEU A 182 -14.84 5.73 18.34
N ARG A 183 -13.66 5.47 18.96
CA ARG A 183 -13.26 6.10 20.22
C ARG A 183 -13.16 7.63 20.13
N GLN A 184 -12.86 8.14 18.93
CA GLN A 184 -12.82 9.58 18.66
C GLN A 184 -14.20 10.18 18.33
N GLY A 185 -15.25 9.35 18.22
CA GLY A 185 -16.61 9.82 17.93
C GLY A 185 -17.00 9.81 16.46
N VAL A 186 -16.27 9.13 15.58
CA VAL A 186 -16.71 8.96 14.19
C VAL A 186 -17.94 8.06 14.15
N THR A 187 -18.98 8.48 13.42
CA THR A 187 -20.18 7.66 13.20
C THR A 187 -20.03 6.84 11.91
N PHE A 188 -20.37 5.55 11.94
CA PHE A 188 -20.31 4.68 10.77
C PHE A 188 -21.71 4.15 10.42
N HIS A 189 -22.04 4.16 9.14
CA HIS A 189 -23.19 3.47 8.58
C HIS A 189 -22.67 2.38 7.62
N PHE A 190 -22.88 1.12 8.02
CA PHE A 190 -22.44 -0.04 7.26
C PHE A 190 -23.60 -0.85 6.71
N GLY A 191 -23.38 -1.48 5.55
CA GLY A 191 -24.28 -2.44 4.94
C GLY A 191 -24.88 -1.99 3.61
N PRO A 192 -25.51 -2.92 2.87
CA PRO A 192 -25.84 -2.73 1.46
C PRO A 192 -26.95 -1.70 1.18
N GLU A 193 -27.63 -1.24 2.23
CA GLU A 193 -28.71 -0.24 2.15
C GLU A 193 -28.30 1.06 2.86
N LYS A 194 -28.18 1.03 4.20
CA LYS A 194 -27.90 2.21 5.04
C LYS A 194 -26.50 2.79 4.86
N GLY A 195 -25.53 1.95 4.50
CA GLY A 195 -24.14 2.38 4.28
C GLY A 195 -23.77 2.51 2.81
N ALA A 196 -24.61 2.01 1.90
CA ALA A 196 -24.34 2.07 0.48
C ALA A 196 -24.73 3.44 -0.07
N PHE A 197 -23.77 4.08 -0.74
CA PHE A 197 -23.98 5.31 -1.48
C PHE A 197 -24.99 5.09 -2.64
N ASP A 198 -25.89 6.05 -2.80
CA ASP A 198 -26.79 6.18 -3.95
C ASP A 198 -26.40 7.40 -4.81
N SER A 199 -26.39 8.60 -4.24
CA SER A 199 -26.15 9.84 -4.98
C SER A 199 -25.59 10.98 -4.11
N ILE A 200 -24.93 11.96 -4.73
CA ILE A 200 -24.57 13.23 -4.07
C ILE A 200 -25.80 14.14 -4.07
N ILE A 201 -26.05 14.81 -2.94
CA ILE A 201 -27.04 15.87 -2.87
C ILE A 201 -26.35 17.16 -3.29
N GLU A 202 -26.82 17.77 -4.38
CA GLU A 202 -26.23 18.97 -4.96
C GLU A 202 -27.17 20.17 -4.83
N GLU A 203 -26.59 21.34 -4.55
CA GLU A 203 -27.28 22.64 -4.62
C GLU A 203 -26.62 23.50 -5.70
N SER A 204 -27.45 24.17 -6.51
CA SER A 204 -26.96 25.09 -7.55
C SER A 204 -26.52 26.41 -6.93
N LEU A 205 -25.26 26.78 -7.11
CA LEU A 205 -24.71 28.06 -6.68
C LEU A 205 -24.94 29.13 -7.76
N SER A 206 -26.19 29.60 -7.87
CA SER A 206 -26.63 30.72 -8.73
C SER A 206 -26.12 30.70 -10.19
N ALA A 207 -26.20 31.85 -10.89
CA ALA A 207 -26.18 31.99 -12.36
C ALA A 207 -24.95 31.43 -13.12
N SER A 208 -23.95 30.91 -12.41
CA SER A 208 -22.73 30.33 -12.96
C SER A 208 -22.89 28.87 -13.45
N GLY A 209 -24.01 28.22 -13.13
CA GLY A 209 -24.21 26.79 -13.41
C GLY A 209 -23.36 25.86 -12.54
N GLN A 210 -22.64 26.39 -11.54
CA GLN A 210 -21.84 25.61 -10.61
C GLN A 210 -22.73 24.87 -9.61
N LYS A 211 -22.32 23.66 -9.26
CA LYS A 211 -22.98 22.82 -8.26
C LYS A 211 -22.10 22.65 -7.04
N LYS A 212 -22.71 22.62 -5.87
CA LYS A 212 -22.07 22.33 -4.59
C LYS A 212 -22.65 21.06 -4.01
N ALA A 213 -21.77 20.12 -3.63
CA ALA A 213 -22.17 18.98 -2.82
C ALA A 213 -22.53 19.46 -1.40
N VAL A 214 -23.71 19.09 -0.93
CA VAL A 214 -24.25 19.47 0.38
C VAL A 214 -24.68 18.25 1.22
N GLY A 215 -24.30 17.07 0.77
CA GLY A 215 -24.62 15.82 1.43
C GLY A 215 -24.59 14.62 0.48
N VAL A 216 -25.01 13.48 1.01
CA VAL A 216 -25.16 12.22 0.27
C VAL A 216 -26.51 11.59 0.57
N LYS A 217 -27.02 10.83 -0.38
CA LYS A 217 -28.17 9.95 -0.21
C LYS A 217 -27.70 8.50 -0.22
N THR A 218 -28.23 7.70 0.69
CA THR A 218 -27.95 6.26 0.79
C THR A 218 -29.02 5.44 0.08
N LYS A 219 -28.75 4.16 -0.20
CA LYS A 219 -29.66 3.28 -0.95
C LYS A 219 -30.99 2.98 -0.25
N ASP A 220 -31.05 3.14 1.07
CA ASP A 220 -32.30 3.12 1.84
C ASP A 220 -33.17 4.38 1.65
N GLY A 221 -32.71 5.35 0.85
CA GLY A 221 -33.40 6.59 0.54
C GLY A 221 -33.11 7.75 1.50
N VAL A 222 -32.34 7.51 2.56
CA VAL A 222 -32.08 8.52 3.60
C VAL A 222 -31.09 9.56 3.10
N SER A 223 -31.34 10.83 3.45
CA SER A 223 -30.50 11.97 3.08
C SER A 223 -29.66 12.44 4.26
N HIS A 224 -28.35 12.55 4.04
CA HIS A 224 -27.37 12.95 5.04
C HIS A 224 -26.70 14.26 4.60
N LYS A 225 -27.08 15.38 5.23
CA LYS A 225 -26.51 16.70 4.95
C LYS A 225 -25.11 16.83 5.55
N ALA A 226 -24.19 17.47 4.81
CA ALA A 226 -22.82 17.71 5.21
C ALA A 226 -22.27 18.98 4.56
N ASP A 227 -21.37 19.67 5.27
CA ASP A 227 -20.67 20.84 4.74
C ASP A 227 -19.57 20.45 3.73
N VAL A 228 -19.01 19.26 3.89
CA VAL A 228 -17.97 18.68 3.04
C VAL A 228 -18.31 17.20 2.76
N VAL A 229 -18.24 16.80 1.50
CA VAL A 229 -18.39 15.41 1.06
C VAL A 229 -17.05 14.91 0.53
N VAL A 230 -16.58 13.78 1.06
CA VAL A 230 -15.32 13.14 0.63
C VAL A 230 -15.63 11.79 0.00
N ILE A 231 -15.20 11.59 -1.25
CA ILE A 231 -15.30 10.30 -1.93
C ILE A 231 -13.96 9.56 -1.82
N ALA A 232 -13.93 8.52 -1.01
CA ALA A 232 -12.77 7.66 -0.78
C ALA A 232 -13.08 6.18 -1.08
N ALA A 233 -13.77 5.92 -2.20
CA ALA A 233 -14.36 4.62 -2.52
C ALA A 233 -13.43 3.67 -3.32
N GLY A 234 -12.11 3.86 -3.25
CA GLY A 234 -11.14 3.03 -3.96
C GLY A 234 -11.41 2.94 -5.46
N SER A 235 -11.39 1.73 -6.03
CA SER A 235 -11.70 1.47 -7.44
C SER A 235 -13.13 1.89 -7.85
N PHE A 236 -14.05 1.96 -6.90
CA PHE A 236 -15.43 2.38 -7.16
C PHE A 236 -15.61 3.89 -7.29
N SER A 237 -14.57 4.69 -7.01
CA SER A 237 -14.67 6.15 -7.06
C SER A 237 -15.16 6.65 -8.42
N THR A 238 -14.77 6.01 -9.53
CA THR A 238 -15.26 6.37 -10.88
C THR A 238 -16.71 5.94 -11.15
N GLN A 239 -17.27 5.02 -10.36
CA GLN A 239 -18.69 4.67 -10.45
C GLN A 239 -19.56 5.67 -9.68
N LEU A 240 -19.03 6.22 -8.57
CA LEU A 240 -19.72 7.23 -7.77
C LEU A 240 -19.56 8.64 -8.35
N LEU A 241 -18.41 8.91 -8.96
CA LEU A 241 -18.05 10.16 -9.64
C LEU A 241 -17.47 9.86 -11.04
N PRO A 242 -18.33 9.69 -12.07
CA PRO A 242 -17.90 9.35 -13.42
C PRO A 242 -16.88 10.30 -14.03
N ASP A 243 -16.90 11.58 -13.69
CA ASP A 243 -15.95 12.58 -14.21
C ASP A 243 -14.49 12.29 -13.83
N LEU A 244 -14.25 11.44 -12.82
CA LEU A 244 -12.91 10.97 -12.46
C LEU A 244 -12.33 9.95 -13.45
N SER A 245 -13.12 9.43 -14.41
CA SER A 245 -12.68 8.37 -15.32
C SER A 245 -11.55 8.80 -16.27
N TYR A 246 -11.33 10.11 -16.44
CA TYR A 246 -10.18 10.62 -17.19
C TYR A 246 -8.87 10.48 -16.40
N HIS A 247 -8.92 10.47 -15.07
CA HIS A 247 -7.75 10.45 -14.19
C HIS A 247 -7.52 9.09 -13.52
N LEU A 248 -8.57 8.28 -13.36
CA LEU A 248 -8.55 7.04 -12.60
C LEU A 248 -8.97 5.85 -13.44
N GLU A 249 -8.24 4.76 -13.27
CA GLU A 249 -8.55 3.47 -13.88
C GLU A 249 -8.66 2.40 -12.81
N SER A 250 -9.77 1.66 -12.83
CA SER A 250 -9.93 0.45 -12.01
C SER A 250 -9.10 -0.68 -12.59
N SER A 251 -8.27 -1.29 -11.75
CA SER A 251 -7.50 -2.48 -12.13
C SER A 251 -7.54 -3.53 -11.04
N ALA A 252 -7.60 -4.80 -11.46
CA ALA A 252 -7.51 -5.95 -10.58
C ALA A 252 -6.16 -6.67 -10.76
N GLY A 253 -5.70 -7.30 -9.69
CA GLY A 253 -4.55 -8.20 -9.67
C GLY A 253 -4.94 -9.54 -9.07
N SER A 254 -4.13 -10.57 -9.32
CA SER A 254 -4.40 -11.92 -8.86
C SER A 254 -3.48 -12.31 -7.72
N VAL A 255 -4.03 -13.00 -6.73
CA VAL A 255 -3.31 -13.59 -5.61
C VAL A 255 -3.73 -15.04 -5.45
N VAL A 256 -2.82 -15.86 -4.93
CA VAL A 256 -3.08 -17.23 -4.48
C VAL A 256 -2.57 -17.37 -3.06
N THR A 257 -3.28 -18.13 -2.25
CA THR A 257 -2.92 -18.39 -0.86
C THR A 257 -2.78 -19.89 -0.65
N PHE A 258 -1.63 -20.31 -0.12
CA PHE A 258 -1.37 -21.68 0.29
C PHE A 258 -1.46 -21.78 1.82
N LYS A 259 -1.98 -22.90 2.33
CA LYS A 259 -2.03 -23.15 3.77
C LYS A 259 -1.01 -24.21 4.15
N VAL A 260 -0.06 -23.82 5.01
CA VAL A 260 0.88 -24.74 5.67
C VAL A 260 0.25 -25.27 6.94
N ASN A 261 0.31 -26.58 7.12
CA ASN A 261 -0.17 -27.22 8.35
C ASN A 261 0.81 -26.93 9.50
N LYS A 262 0.29 -26.55 10.67
CA LYS A 262 1.09 -26.31 11.87
C LYS A 262 1.89 -27.54 12.34
N ASN A 263 1.43 -28.74 11.98
CA ASN A 263 2.13 -29.99 12.30
C ASN A 263 3.36 -30.23 11.41
N ASP A 264 3.50 -29.52 10.28
CA ASP A 264 4.72 -29.51 9.47
C ASP A 264 5.65 -28.42 10.00
N SER A 265 6.39 -28.73 11.08
CA SER A 265 7.28 -27.77 11.74
C SER A 265 8.34 -27.22 10.80
N ALA A 266 8.83 -28.02 9.85
CA ALA A 266 9.83 -27.61 8.88
C ALA A 266 9.31 -26.48 7.98
N LEU A 267 8.14 -26.65 7.35
CA LEU A 267 7.55 -25.59 6.53
C LEU A 267 7.02 -24.42 7.38
N TRP A 268 6.47 -24.71 8.56
CA TRP A 268 5.95 -23.70 9.46
C TRP A 268 7.03 -22.72 9.92
N ASP A 269 8.21 -23.23 10.26
CA ASP A 269 9.35 -22.41 10.68
C ASP A 269 10.03 -21.76 9.48
N LYS A 270 10.18 -22.48 8.36
CA LYS A 270 10.80 -21.96 7.13
C LYS A 270 10.11 -20.69 6.65
N TYR A 271 8.78 -20.67 6.63
CA TYR A 271 8.00 -19.54 6.11
C TYR A 271 7.61 -18.52 7.18
N SER A 272 8.10 -18.66 8.41
CA SER A 272 7.85 -17.71 9.50
C SER A 272 8.40 -16.30 9.18
N PRO A 273 7.77 -15.20 9.64
CA PRO A 273 8.32 -13.86 9.47
C PRO A 273 9.74 -13.68 10.04
N GLU A 274 10.13 -14.51 11.00
CA GLU A 274 11.46 -14.51 11.63
C GLU A 274 12.53 -15.05 10.68
N ARG A 275 12.20 -16.01 9.80
CA ARG A 275 13.15 -16.68 8.89
C ARG A 275 12.94 -16.36 7.41
N PHE A 276 11.76 -15.90 7.04
CA PHE A 276 11.38 -15.62 5.66
C PHE A 276 11.10 -14.13 5.47
N PRO A 277 11.74 -13.46 4.50
CA PRO A 277 11.42 -12.06 4.17
C PRO A 277 10.17 -11.98 3.29
N VAL A 278 9.62 -10.78 3.11
CA VAL A 278 8.81 -10.54 1.91
C VAL A 278 9.71 -10.70 0.69
N ILE A 279 9.23 -11.33 -0.38
CA ILE A 279 9.97 -11.43 -1.64
C ILE A 279 9.25 -10.59 -2.68
N ALA A 280 10.00 -9.78 -3.43
CA ALA A 280 9.58 -9.36 -4.76
C ALA A 280 10.58 -9.87 -5.77
N TRP A 281 10.08 -10.63 -6.73
CA TRP A 281 10.88 -11.23 -7.78
C TRP A 281 10.39 -10.74 -9.12
N ARG A 282 11.33 -10.18 -9.89
CA ARG A 282 11.13 -9.89 -11.31
C ARG A 282 11.66 -11.06 -12.14
N SER A 283 10.78 -11.80 -12.80
CA SER A 283 11.19 -12.93 -13.65
C SER A 283 11.81 -12.49 -14.98
N ALA A 284 11.65 -11.22 -15.36
CA ALA A 284 12.20 -10.63 -16.57
C ALA A 284 12.56 -9.16 -16.35
N PRO A 285 13.51 -8.59 -17.13
CA PRO A 285 13.74 -7.15 -17.16
C PRO A 285 12.47 -6.37 -17.54
N ARG A 286 12.40 -5.11 -17.12
CA ARG A 286 11.32 -4.21 -17.56
C ARG A 286 11.36 -4.04 -19.06
N ASN A 287 10.18 -4.03 -19.67
CA ASN A 287 10.09 -3.65 -21.08
C ASN A 287 10.40 -2.15 -21.27
N PRO A 288 10.69 -1.69 -22.50
CA PRO A 288 11.04 -0.29 -22.78
C PRO A 288 9.98 0.75 -22.38
N ILE A 289 8.73 0.32 -22.16
CA ILE A 289 7.59 1.16 -21.76
C ILE A 289 7.45 1.19 -20.22
N GLY A 290 8.40 0.58 -19.49
CA GLY A 290 8.45 0.60 -18.02
C GLY A 290 7.46 -0.35 -17.33
N LYS A 291 6.85 -1.29 -18.06
CA LYS A 291 6.00 -2.32 -17.47
C LYS A 291 6.83 -3.54 -17.07
N ASP A 292 6.59 -4.01 -15.85
CA ASP A 292 7.12 -5.28 -15.35
C ASP A 292 6.37 -6.45 -16.02
N THR A 293 7.09 -7.40 -16.61
CA THR A 293 6.52 -8.66 -17.11
C THR A 293 6.85 -9.79 -16.13
N GLY A 294 5.81 -10.48 -15.64
CA GLY A 294 5.97 -11.70 -14.84
C GLY A 294 6.51 -11.49 -13.42
N SER A 295 6.27 -10.33 -12.79
CA SER A 295 6.72 -10.14 -11.41
C SER A 295 5.85 -10.92 -10.42
N VAL A 296 6.47 -11.55 -9.43
CA VAL A 296 5.79 -12.24 -8.34
C VAL A 296 6.20 -11.60 -7.03
N TYR A 297 5.29 -11.56 -6.07
CA TYR A 297 5.65 -11.29 -4.69
C TYR A 297 5.13 -12.39 -3.77
N VAL A 298 5.87 -12.65 -2.69
CA VAL A 298 5.55 -13.65 -1.69
C VAL A 298 5.61 -13.00 -0.32
N LEU A 299 4.63 -13.27 0.53
CA LEU A 299 4.64 -12.84 1.92
C LEU A 299 4.88 -14.04 2.86
N PRO A 300 5.56 -13.83 4.00
CA PRO A 300 5.69 -14.86 5.04
C PRO A 300 4.34 -15.39 5.49
N ARG A 301 4.34 -16.57 6.12
CA ARG A 301 3.12 -17.18 6.63
C ARG A 301 2.47 -16.30 7.70
N THR A 302 1.14 -16.29 7.72
CA THR A 302 0.36 -15.72 8.83
C THR A 302 0.42 -16.64 10.06
N THR A 303 -0.23 -16.23 11.15
CA THR A 303 -0.43 -17.03 12.37
C THR A 303 -1.28 -18.28 12.12
N GLU A 304 -2.11 -18.27 11.08
CA GLU A 304 -2.98 -19.37 10.65
C GLU A 304 -2.31 -20.29 9.61
N GLY A 305 -1.05 -19.99 9.25
CA GLY A 305 -0.28 -20.76 8.27
C GLY A 305 -0.52 -20.36 6.81
N LEU A 306 -1.09 -19.19 6.54
CA LEU A 306 -1.38 -18.75 5.16
C LEU A 306 -0.18 -18.05 4.54
N ILE A 307 0.31 -18.57 3.41
CA ILE A 307 1.36 -17.97 2.57
C ILE A 307 0.71 -17.40 1.33
N LYS A 308 0.84 -16.10 1.13
CA LYS A 308 0.25 -15.42 -0.02
C LYS A 308 1.30 -15.14 -1.09
N ILE A 309 0.95 -15.46 -2.33
CA ILE A 309 1.71 -15.16 -3.54
C ILE A 309 0.84 -14.28 -4.44
N GLY A 310 1.36 -13.14 -4.87
CA GLY A 310 0.68 -12.30 -5.83
C GLY A 310 1.43 -12.17 -7.13
N PHE A 311 0.68 -12.19 -8.22
CA PHE A 311 1.22 -12.01 -9.56
C PHE A 311 1.01 -10.58 -10.04
N ARG A 312 2.08 -9.97 -10.53
CA ARG A 312 2.13 -8.65 -11.16
C ARG A 312 2.49 -8.83 -12.63
N GLY A 313 1.45 -9.06 -13.43
CA GLY A 313 1.51 -9.12 -14.88
C GLY A 313 0.37 -8.32 -15.52
N ILE A 314 -0.40 -8.95 -16.41
CA ILE A 314 -1.52 -8.31 -17.11
C ILE A 314 -2.56 -7.87 -16.07
N LYS A 315 -2.84 -6.56 -16.02
CA LYS A 315 -3.94 -6.01 -15.25
C LYS A 315 -5.25 -6.35 -15.97
N VAL A 316 -6.22 -6.88 -15.24
CA VAL A 316 -7.55 -7.13 -15.80
C VAL A 316 -8.40 -5.87 -15.60
N HIS A 317 -9.05 -5.45 -16.68
CA HIS A 317 -9.97 -4.33 -16.71
C HIS A 317 -11.39 -4.90 -16.79
N PRO A 318 -12.30 -4.57 -15.86
CA PRO A 318 -13.70 -4.95 -16.00
C PRO A 318 -14.27 -4.31 -17.28
N PRO A 319 -15.11 -5.02 -18.06
CA PRO A 319 -15.80 -4.41 -19.19
C PRO A 319 -16.69 -3.28 -18.67
N VAL A 320 -16.41 -2.05 -19.08
CA VAL A 320 -17.33 -0.93 -18.84
C VAL A 320 -18.47 -1.09 -19.83
N LEU A 321 -19.69 -1.38 -19.33
CA LEU A 321 -20.91 -1.24 -20.10
C LEU A 321 -21.14 0.26 -20.31
N TRP A 322 -20.57 0.79 -21.39
CA TRP A 322 -20.80 2.16 -21.83
C TRP A 322 -22.27 2.30 -22.24
N HIS A 323 -23.11 2.81 -21.35
CA HIS A 323 -24.37 3.41 -21.79
C HIS A 323 -24.02 4.67 -22.58
N ARG A 324 -24.31 4.60 -23.89
CA ARG A 324 -24.12 5.64 -24.91
C ARG A 324 -24.31 7.05 -24.35
N TRP A 325 -23.24 7.84 -24.29
CA TRP A 325 -23.33 9.30 -24.36
C TRP A 325 -22.39 9.84 -25.41
N LYS A 326 -22.93 10.79 -26.18
CA LYS A 326 -22.35 11.47 -27.34
C LYS A 326 -20.95 11.98 -27.01
N LEU A 327 -20.03 11.67 -27.93
CA LEU A 327 -18.74 12.33 -28.06
C LEU A 327 -18.97 13.84 -28.22
N ILE A 328 -18.92 14.61 -27.14
CA ILE A 328 -18.76 16.07 -27.23
C ILE A 328 -17.29 16.29 -27.58
N ARG A 329 -17.00 16.42 -28.88
CA ARG A 329 -15.73 16.97 -29.35
C ARG A 329 -15.66 18.43 -28.89
N THR A 330 -14.86 18.73 -27.88
CA THR A 330 -14.38 20.09 -27.67
C THR A 330 -13.32 20.41 -28.72
N PRO A 331 -13.35 21.59 -29.39
CA PRO A 331 -12.34 21.99 -30.36
C PRO A 331 -10.97 22.10 -29.69
N SER A 332 -9.93 21.78 -30.45
CA SER A 332 -8.52 21.97 -30.09
C SER A 332 -8.27 23.36 -29.51
N LEU A 333 -7.87 23.43 -28.24
CA LEU A 333 -7.30 24.64 -27.67
C LEU A 333 -5.85 24.82 -28.18
N PRO A 334 -5.44 26.05 -28.56
CA PRO A 334 -4.13 26.33 -29.11
C PRO A 334 -3.05 26.17 -28.04
N THR A 335 -1.89 25.70 -28.47
CA THR A 335 -0.65 25.56 -27.68
C THR A 335 -0.29 26.84 -26.94
N PHE A 336 -0.21 26.76 -25.62
CA PHE A 336 0.31 27.83 -24.76
C PHE A 336 1.85 27.78 -24.78
N ASN A 337 2.48 28.57 -25.65
CA ASN A 337 3.90 28.88 -25.61
C ASN A 337 4.11 30.10 -24.70
N SER A 338 4.68 29.91 -23.51
CA SER A 338 5.16 31.01 -22.65
C SER A 338 6.66 30.85 -22.39
N PRO A 339 7.50 31.81 -22.81
CA PRO A 339 8.95 31.78 -22.60
C PRO A 339 9.32 32.47 -21.27
N LEU A 340 8.98 31.87 -20.13
CA LEU A 340 9.35 32.42 -18.81
C LEU A 340 9.86 31.38 -17.79
N LEU A 341 10.36 30.23 -18.27
CA LEU A 341 10.97 29.18 -17.42
C LEU A 341 12.41 28.81 -17.81
N ARG A 342 13.14 29.74 -18.45
CA ARG A 342 14.60 29.62 -18.66
C ARG A 342 15.35 30.65 -17.83
N GLN A 343 15.38 30.47 -16.51
CA GLN A 343 16.46 30.99 -15.65
C GLN A 343 16.30 30.48 -14.21
N ALA A 344 16.62 29.20 -13.99
CA ALA A 344 16.95 28.66 -12.67
C ALA A 344 17.76 27.37 -12.82
N SER A 345 18.89 27.43 -13.54
CA SER A 345 19.88 26.36 -13.55
C SER A 345 21.30 26.93 -13.57
N SER A 346 21.71 27.60 -12.50
CA SER A 346 23.13 27.65 -12.13
C SER A 346 23.27 27.95 -10.64
N LYS A 347 23.67 26.93 -9.88
CA LYS A 347 24.53 26.98 -8.70
C LYS A 347 24.62 25.56 -8.13
N LYS A 348 25.59 24.80 -8.66
CA LYS A 348 26.11 23.59 -8.00
C LYS A 348 26.94 24.05 -6.80
N GLY A 349 26.47 23.78 -5.59
CA GLY A 349 27.26 23.87 -4.37
C GLY A 349 27.65 22.46 -3.91
N ASN A 350 28.95 22.15 -3.92
CA ASN A 350 29.50 20.94 -3.32
C ASN A 350 29.41 21.05 -1.79
N GLY A 351 28.39 20.42 -1.20
CA GLY A 351 28.33 20.16 0.24
C GLY A 351 28.62 18.68 0.51
N ARG A 352 29.84 18.35 0.96
CA ARG A 352 30.13 17.05 1.57
C ARG A 352 29.45 17.03 2.96
N PHE A 353 28.39 16.25 3.10
CA PHE A 353 27.86 15.90 4.42
C PHE A 353 28.62 14.67 4.92
N LEU A 354 29.39 14.84 5.99
CA LEU A 354 29.92 13.74 6.79
C LEU A 354 28.77 13.20 7.64
N CYS A 355 28.27 11.99 7.34
CA CYS A 355 27.36 11.26 8.22
C CYS A 355 28.21 10.69 9.38
N HIS A 356 27.95 11.12 10.63
CA HIS A 356 28.43 10.40 11.81
C HIS A 356 27.40 9.32 12.21
N PRO A 357 27.83 8.08 12.50
CA PRO A 357 26.92 7.05 12.99
C PRO A 357 26.39 7.44 14.38
N ARG A 358 25.07 7.42 14.55
CA ARG A 358 24.46 7.38 15.89
C ARG A 358 24.61 5.95 16.40
N THR A 359 25.47 5.76 17.39
CA THR A 359 25.46 4.57 18.24
C THR A 359 24.16 4.56 19.04
N ALA A 360 23.37 3.50 18.88
CA ALA A 360 22.26 3.21 19.78
C ALA A 360 22.84 2.76 21.13
N ALA A 361 22.29 3.32 22.21
CA ALA A 361 22.39 2.79 23.56
C ALA A 361 21.01 2.24 23.95
#